data_AF-A0A0L0EYG1-F1
#
_entry.id   AF-A0A0L0EYG1-F1
#
_cell.length_a   1.000
_cell.length_b   1.000
_cell.length_c   1.000
_cell.angle_alpha   90.00
_cell.angle_beta   90.00
_cell.angle_gamma   90.00
#
_symmetry.space_group_name_H-M   'P 1'
#
loop_
_entity.id
_entity.type
_entity.pdbx_description
1 polymer ?
#
loop_
_entity_poly.entity_id
_entity_poly.type
_entity_poly.pdbx_seq_one_letter_code
_entity_poly.pdbx_strand_id
1 'polypeptide(L)' 'MQIFNVGQEVGVNRVHGYLPSRIVFFLMNLHIEPRAIYLSRHGESAYNIDNRIGGNPGLTKRGQAYASALQ' A
#
# COMPACT_ATOMS: atom_id res chain seq x y z
N MET A 1 24.47 -10.19 1.70
CA MET A 1 23.75 -8.94 1.95
C MET A 1 23.83 -8.66 3.44
N GLN A 2 24.22 -7.46 3.83
CA GLN A 2 24.31 -7.02 5.22
C GLN A 2 23.61 -5.67 5.33
N ILE A 3 22.79 -5.50 6.36
CA ILE A 3 22.07 -4.25 6.63
C ILE A 3 22.61 -3.73 7.96
N PHE A 4 23.20 -2.54 7.93
CA PHE A 4 23.74 -1.88 9.11
C PHE A 4 22.83 -0.70 9.49
N ASN A 5 22.71 -0.47 10.80
CA ASN A 5 21.97 0.67 11.37
C ASN A 5 20.58 0.86 10.73
N VAL A 6 19.75 -0.18 10.75
CA VAL A 6 18.34 -0.08 10.31
C VAL A 6 18.19 0.40 8.85
N GLY A 7 19.13 0.04 7.98
CA GLY A 7 19.09 0.41 6.56
C GLY A 7 19.83 1.70 6.22
N GLN A 8 20.51 2.35 7.17
CA GLN A 8 21.40 3.48 6.86
C GLN A 8 22.58 3.08 5.97
N GLU A 9 23.03 1.84 6.05
CA GLU A 9 24.03 1.31 5.13
C GLU A 9 23.68 -0.13 4.74
N VAL A 10 23.75 -0.44 3.44
CA VAL A 10 23.43 -1.76 2.90
C VAL A 10 24.61 -2.28 2.08
N GLY A 11 25.28 -3.30 2.62
CA GLY A 11 26.33 -4.05 1.92
C GLY A 11 25.73 -5.14 1.04
N VAL A 12 25.79 -4.96 -0.28
CA VAL A 12 25.30 -5.93 -1.27
C VAL A 12 26.50 -6.53 -2.03
N ASN A 13 26.60 -7.86 -2.10
CA ASN A 13 27.70 -8.56 -2.77
C ASN A 13 27.17 -9.75 -3.58
N ARG A 14 27.63 -9.90 -4.83
CA ARG A 14 27.30 -11.02 -5.76
C ARG A 14 25.80 -11.31 -5.88
N VAL A 15 24.98 -10.25 -5.93
CA VAL A 15 23.54 -10.38 -6.21
C VAL A 15 23.37 -10.57 -7.71
N HIS A 16 23.06 -11.81 -8.10
CA HIS A 16 22.76 -12.18 -9.48
C HIS A 16 21.38 -12.81 -9.56
N GLY A 17 20.64 -12.45 -10.61
CA GLY A 17 19.29 -12.94 -10.85
C GLY A 17 18.19 -12.06 -10.25
N TYR A 18 16.96 -12.34 -10.71
CA TYR A 18 15.78 -11.54 -10.42
C TYR A 18 15.37 -11.57 -8.94
N LEU A 19 15.30 -12.78 -8.36
CA LEU A 19 14.78 -12.97 -7.01
C LEU A 19 15.67 -12.31 -5.93
N PRO A 20 17.01 -12.50 -5.91
CA PRO A 20 17.87 -11.83 -4.94
C PRO A 20 17.83 -10.30 -5.04
N SER A 21 17.68 -9.76 -6.26
CA SER A 21 17.52 -8.32 -6.49
C SER A 21 16.23 -7.77 -5.89
N ARG A 22 15.11 -8.50 -6.01
CA ARG A 22 13.82 -8.12 -5.41
C ARG A 22 13.86 -8.15 -3.88
N ILE A 23 14.57 -9.10 -3.29
CA ILE A 23 14.75 -9.20 -1.83
C ILE A 23 15.52 -7.99 -1.30
N VAL A 24 16.63 -7.62 -1.96
CA VAL A 24 17.40 -6.42 -1.62
C VAL A 24 16.53 -5.16 -1.69
N PHE A 25 15.78 -5.00 -2.79
CA PHE A 25 14.89 -3.85 -2.98
C PHE A 25 13.84 -3.74 -1.88
N PHE A 26 13.19 -4.85 -1.50
CA PHE A 26 12.19 -4.84 -0.44
C PHE A 26 12.79 -4.40 0.89
N LEU A 27 13.92 -4.97 1.28
CA LEU A 27 14.59 -4.70 2.55
C LEU A 27 15.11 -3.25 2.65
N MET A 28 15.59 -2.66 1.55
CA MET A 28 16.00 -1.25 1.51
C MET A 28 14.85 -0.26 1.72
N ASN A 29 13.60 -0.67 1.51
CA ASN A 29 12.42 0.19 1.66
C ASN A 29 11.69 -0.03 3.01
N LEU A 30 12.18 -0.91 3.89
CA LEU A 30 11.61 -1.13 5.21
C LEU A 30 11.97 0.03 6.15
N HIS A 31 11.02 0.42 7.00
CA HIS A 31 11.23 1.41 8.06
C HIS A 31 10.63 0.86 9.36
N ILE A 32 11.38 0.91 10.45
CA ILE A 32 10.96 0.39 11.77
C ILE A 32 10.30 1.45 12.67
N GLU A 33 10.33 2.71 12.25
CA GLU A 33 9.72 3.81 13.00
C GLU A 33 8.21 3.56 13.15
N PRO A 34 7.64 3.75 14.37
CA PRO A 34 6.21 3.65 14.59
C PRO A 34 5.44 4.60 13.67
N ARG A 35 4.53 4.04 12.87
CA ARG A 35 3.67 4.81 11.95
C ARG A 35 2.29 4.20 11.89
N ALA A 36 1.28 5.06 11.84
CA ALA A 36 -0.08 4.64 11.58
C ALA A 36 -0.29 4.54 10.05
N ILE A 37 -0.72 3.37 9.58
CA ILE A 37 -1.14 3.16 8.20
C ILE A 37 -2.65 2.95 8.23
N TYR A 38 -3.40 3.95 7.77
CA TYR A 38 -4.85 3.87 7.64
C TYR A 38 -5.21 3.38 6.25
N LEU A 39 -5.97 2.29 6.17
CA LEU A 39 -6.49 1.75 4.92
C LEU A 39 -8.01 1.79 4.97
N SER A 40 -8.63 2.36 3.95
CA SER A 40 -10.08 2.32 3.80
C SER A 40 -10.46 2.08 2.34
N ARG A 41 -11.68 1.58 2.13
CA ARG A 41 -12.29 1.50 0.80
C ARG A 41 -12.79 2.88 0.36
N HIS A 42 -13.10 3.00 -0.92
CA HIS A 42 -13.91 4.11 -1.41
C HIS A 42 -15.29 4.11 -0.72
N GLY A 43 -15.95 5.27 -0.69
CA GLY A 43 -17.33 5.37 -0.21
C GLY A 43 -18.27 4.47 -1.04
N GLU A 44 -19.43 4.13 -0.47
CA GLU A 44 -20.44 3.29 -1.16
C GLU A 44 -20.73 3.83 -2.59
N SER A 45 -20.65 2.96 -3.60
CA SER A 45 -20.96 3.26 -4.99
C SER A 45 -22.28 2.64 -5.42
N ALA A 46 -22.85 3.11 -6.54
CA ALA A 46 -24.11 2.56 -7.07
C ALA A 46 -24.03 1.03 -7.27
N TYR A 47 -22.89 0.50 -7.72
CA TYR A 47 -22.73 -0.94 -7.92
C TYR A 47 -22.57 -1.72 -6.61
N ASN A 48 -22.16 -1.07 -5.52
CA ASN A 48 -22.20 -1.75 -4.22
C ASN A 48 -23.64 -2.02 -3.78
N ILE A 49 -24.58 -1.12 -4.09
CA ILE A 49 -26.02 -1.34 -3.84
C ILE A 49 -26.53 -2.49 -4.71
N ASP A 50 -26.18 -2.48 -5.99
CA ASP A 50 -26.62 -3.48 -6.96
C ASP A 50 -25.88 -4.84 -6.84
N ASN A 51 -24.93 -4.98 -5.90
CA ASN A 51 -24.03 -6.13 -5.76
C ASN A 51 -23.27 -6.49 -7.06
N ARG A 52 -22.90 -5.48 -7.83
CA ARG A 52 -22.14 -5.64 -9.08
C ARG A 52 -20.64 -5.45 -8.85
N ILE A 53 -19.84 -6.29 -9.49
CA ILE A 53 -18.38 -6.24 -9.41
C ILE A 53 -17.78 -5.38 -10.55
N GLY A 54 -16.64 -4.73 -10.27
CA GLY A 54 -15.90 -3.94 -11.27
C GLY A 54 -16.60 -2.66 -11.71
N GLY A 55 -16.21 -2.14 -12.89
CA GLY A 55 -16.76 -0.91 -13.47
C GLY A 55 -16.20 0.39 -12.86
N ASN A 56 -16.83 1.52 -13.20
CA ASN A 56 -16.51 2.85 -12.68
C ASN A 56 -17.77 3.64 -12.29
N PRO A 57 -18.61 3.12 -11.38
CA PRO A 57 -19.82 3.80 -10.94
C PRO A 57 -19.51 4.98 -10.02
N GLY A 58 -20.37 5.99 -10.04
CA GLY A 58 -20.32 7.10 -9.09
C GLY A 58 -20.62 6.66 -7.65
N LEU A 59 -20.21 7.50 -6.69
CA LEU A 59 -20.56 7.36 -5.27
C LEU A 59 -22.05 7.63 -5.04
N THR A 60 -22.63 6.92 -4.09
CA THR A 60 -23.98 7.19 -3.58
C THR A 60 -23.93 8.40 -2.64
N LYS A 61 -25.10 8.92 -2.23
CA LYS A 61 -25.17 9.97 -1.19
C LYS A 61 -24.47 9.53 0.12
N ARG A 62 -24.59 8.25 0.49
CA ARG A 62 -23.88 7.69 1.66
C ARG A 62 -22.38 7.62 1.42
N GLY A 63 -21.95 7.24 0.21
CA GLY A 63 -20.54 7.25 -0.19
C GLY A 63 -19.91 8.65 -0.17
N GLN A 64 -20.67 9.67 -0.59
CA GLN A 64 -20.24 11.07 -0.50
C GLN A 64 -20.13 11.54 0.95
N ALA A 65 -21.11 11.22 1.81
CA ALA A 65 -21.04 11.53 3.23
C ALA A 65 -19.84 10.85 3.92
N TYR A 66 -19.55 9.60 3.54
CA TYR A 66 -18.35 8.89 3.99
C TYR A 66 -17.07 9.62 3.57
N ALA A 67 -16.98 10.04 2.29
CA ALA A 67 -15.83 10.78 1.79
C ALA A 67 -15.63 12.12 2.52
N SER A 68 -16.71 12.85 2.82
CA SER A 68 -16.65 14.09 3.60
C SER A 68 -16.24 13.86 5.06
N ALA A 69 -16.61 12.74 5.66
CA ALA A 69 -16.22 12.40 7.03
C ALA A 69 -14.78 11.88 7.16
N LEU A 70 -14.17 11.46 6.03
CA LEU A 70 -12.78 11.02 5.97
C LEU A 70 -11.79 12.18 5.77
N GLN A 71 -12.27 13.34 5.32
CA GLN A 71 -11.49 14.57 5.23
C GLN A 71 -11.11 15.09 6.62
#